data_AF-A0A950ZXX7-F1
#
_entry.id   AF-A0A950ZXX7-F1
#
_cell.length_a   1.000
_cell.length_b   1.000
_cell.length_c   1.000
_cell.angle_alpha   90.00
_cell.angle_beta   90.00
_cell.angle_gamma   90.00
#
_symmetry.space_group_name_H-M   'P 1'
#
loop_
_entity.id
_entity.type
_entity.pdbx_description
1 polymer ?
#
loop_
_entity_poly.entity_id
_entity_poly.type
_entity_poly.pdbx_seq_one_letter_code
_entity_poly.pdbx_strand_id
1 'polypeptide(L)'
;DGEYRRGNWAGDFVTSVDGYVKGEVPIRFEWKLPDPVATGAGRSGLQEMVREMPQQAGMVVGEKLRQRKRMTQEEVPFLKQHAGGPFKITLPAASYIVARGWKPGTSDKVYSSRWDLMQDVVRIIKAEIEALAAEGVTYIQVDNPHWPDYIPEDRREAWRSIGVDPDAAMDEDIRGDNMAVSGLDRSKVLLATHICRGNGRSAWHTAGGYDRIAEKVFGQLEADRFLLEYDSDRSGGFEPLRFVPRGKQVVLGLVTTKLGALESQDDLRRRVDEASRYVPLENLALSPQCGFASVERGNLLSWDEQKRKLELVVETARKIWG
;
A
#
# COMPACT_ATOMS: atom_id res chain seq x y z
N ASP A 1 0.78 -12.92 11.57
CA ASP A 1 1.96 -12.09 11.88
C ASP A 1 1.56 -10.63 12.13
N GLY A 2 0.51 -10.12 11.46
CA GLY A 2 -0.07 -8.79 11.70
C GLY A 2 0.94 -7.65 11.55
N GLU A 3 2.04 -7.92 10.84
CA GLU A 3 3.23 -7.07 10.74
C GLU A 3 3.86 -6.66 12.08
N TYR A 4 3.55 -7.34 13.18
CA TYR A 4 4.05 -7.03 14.53
C TYR A 4 5.58 -7.17 14.67
N ARG A 5 6.27 -7.80 13.71
CA ARG A 5 7.73 -7.96 13.68
C ARG A 5 8.44 -6.80 12.98
N ARG A 6 7.68 -5.87 12.42
CA ARG A 6 8.18 -4.73 11.65
C ARG A 6 8.01 -3.45 12.47
N GLY A 7 9.03 -2.58 12.48
CA GLY A 7 8.88 -1.23 13.03
C GLY A 7 7.97 -0.33 12.17
N ASN A 8 7.94 -0.60 10.86
CA ASN A 8 7.04 0.02 9.88
C ASN A 8 6.81 -0.94 8.70
N TRP A 9 5.70 -0.82 8.00
CA TRP A 9 5.26 -1.77 6.97
C TRP A 9 6.29 -2.01 5.84
N ALA A 10 7.10 -1.00 5.47
CA ALA A 10 8.16 -1.10 4.47
C ALA A 10 9.57 -1.25 5.06
N GLY A 11 9.68 -1.34 6.39
CA GLY A 11 10.94 -1.26 7.13
C GLY A 11 11.86 -2.44 6.89
N ASP A 12 11.28 -3.59 6.56
CA ASP A 12 12.04 -4.81 6.29
C ASP A 12 12.93 -4.66 5.07
N PHE A 13 12.55 -3.87 4.07
CA PHE A 13 13.42 -3.62 2.93
C PHE A 13 14.68 -2.87 3.38
N VAL A 14 14.51 -1.75 4.09
CA VAL A 14 15.63 -0.91 4.56
C VAL A 14 16.53 -1.66 5.54
N THR A 15 15.96 -2.52 6.39
CA THR A 15 16.75 -3.31 7.36
C THR A 15 17.40 -4.56 6.75
N SER A 16 16.97 -4.98 5.56
CA SER A 16 17.47 -6.17 4.87
C SER A 16 18.44 -5.88 3.72
N VAL A 17 18.61 -4.62 3.35
CA VAL A 17 19.36 -4.20 2.15
C VAL A 17 20.36 -3.07 2.49
N ASP A 18 21.64 -3.22 2.13
CA ASP A 18 22.65 -2.15 2.16
C ASP A 18 22.37 -1.06 1.14
N GLY A 19 23.05 0.07 1.29
CA GLY A 19 23.12 1.12 0.27
C GLY A 19 22.22 2.32 0.54
N TYR A 20 21.50 2.29 1.66
CA TYR A 20 20.83 3.45 2.21
C TYR A 20 21.80 4.34 2.99
N VAL A 21 21.76 5.65 2.72
CA VAL A 21 22.48 6.68 3.46
C VAL A 21 21.49 7.70 4.04
N LYS A 22 21.92 8.44 5.06
CA LYS A 22 21.11 9.54 5.60
C LYS A 22 20.94 10.63 4.54
N GLY A 23 19.71 11.02 4.28
CA GLY A 23 19.36 12.10 3.38
C GLY A 23 17.87 12.41 3.43
N GLU A 24 17.50 13.66 3.19
CA GLU A 24 16.10 14.04 3.07
C GLU A 24 15.46 13.34 1.87
N VAL A 25 14.32 12.69 2.09
CA VAL A 25 13.51 12.08 1.04
C VAL A 25 12.99 13.20 0.13
N PRO A 26 13.17 13.09 -1.19
CA PRO A 26 12.85 14.18 -2.11
C PRO A 26 11.35 14.48 -2.18
N ILE A 27 10.51 13.44 -2.07
CA ILE A 27 9.05 13.56 -2.10
C ILE A 27 8.51 13.16 -0.74
N ARG A 28 8.30 14.18 0.11
CA ARG A 28 7.85 13.99 1.49
C ARG A 28 6.35 13.76 1.54
N PHE A 29 5.90 12.85 2.39
CA PHE A 29 4.50 12.83 2.78
C PHE A 29 4.15 14.09 3.58
N GLU A 30 3.15 14.82 3.09
CA GLU A 30 2.51 15.86 3.89
C GLU A 30 1.27 15.24 4.54
N TRP A 31 1.39 14.97 5.83
CA TRP A 31 0.33 14.33 6.59
C TRP A 31 -0.78 15.33 6.92
N LYS A 32 -2.01 14.97 6.56
CA LYS A 32 -3.24 15.68 6.92
C LYS A 32 -3.89 14.97 8.10
N LEU A 33 -4.20 15.74 9.13
CA LEU A 33 -4.71 15.23 10.40
C LEU A 33 -6.21 14.90 10.33
N PRO A 34 -6.67 13.86 11.05
CA PRO A 34 -8.09 13.60 11.22
C PRO A 34 -8.76 14.71 12.04
N ASP A 35 -10.09 14.77 11.92
CA ASP A 35 -10.91 15.70 12.70
C ASP A 35 -10.73 15.42 14.21
N PRO A 36 -10.27 16.41 15.01
CA PRO A 36 -10.07 16.27 16.46
C PRO A 36 -11.30 15.76 17.20
N VAL A 37 -12.50 16.17 16.77
CA VAL A 37 -13.76 15.77 17.41
C VAL A 37 -14.06 14.30 17.12
N ALA A 38 -13.80 13.84 15.89
CA ALA A 38 -14.06 12.47 15.48
C ALA A 38 -13.09 11.46 16.13
N THR A 39 -11.86 11.87 16.46
CA THR A 39 -10.87 10.98 17.09
C THR A 39 -10.87 11.03 18.62
N GLY A 40 -11.67 11.91 19.24
CA GLY A 40 -11.62 12.16 20.69
C GLY A 40 -10.27 12.74 21.16
N ALA A 41 -9.43 13.24 20.25
CA ALA A 41 -8.10 13.76 20.54
C ALA A 41 -8.11 15.29 20.47
N GLY A 42 -7.56 15.97 21.48
CA GLY A 42 -7.41 17.42 21.46
C GLY A 42 -6.49 17.89 20.33
N ARG A 43 -6.67 19.15 19.85
CA ARG A 43 -5.84 19.76 18.79
C ARG A 43 -4.32 19.69 19.07
N SER A 44 -3.91 19.85 20.32
CA SER A 44 -2.51 19.73 20.75
C SER A 44 -1.98 18.30 20.57
N GLY A 45 -2.77 17.30 20.95
CA GLY A 45 -2.43 15.89 20.78
C GLY A 45 -2.26 15.50 19.30
N LEU A 46 -3.11 16.04 18.41
CA LEU A 46 -2.96 15.81 16.97
C LEU A 46 -1.72 16.51 16.38
N GLN A 47 -1.35 17.70 16.85
CA GLN A 47 -0.11 18.36 16.39
C GLN A 47 1.15 17.62 16.84
N GLU A 48 1.15 17.11 18.07
CA GLU A 48 2.21 16.24 18.58
C GLU A 48 2.29 14.95 17.75
N MET A 49 1.15 14.37 17.37
CA MET A 49 1.11 13.21 16.46
C MET A 49 1.81 13.46 15.12
N VAL A 50 1.65 14.62 14.47
CA VAL A 50 2.37 14.90 13.20
C VAL A 50 3.87 14.97 13.42
N ARG A 51 4.32 15.54 14.55
CA ARG A 51 5.75 15.64 14.88
C ARG A 51 6.36 14.28 15.15
N GLU A 52 5.58 13.37 15.75
CA GLU A 52 5.99 12.01 16.07
C GLU A 52 5.74 11.00 14.95
N MET A 53 4.99 11.37 13.91
CA MET A 53 4.83 10.50 12.74
C MET A 53 6.22 10.23 12.19
N PRO A 54 6.58 8.97 11.98
CA PRO A 54 7.87 8.66 11.39
C PRO A 54 7.88 9.30 10.01
N GLN A 55 8.61 10.41 9.90
CA GLN A 55 9.11 10.85 8.62
C GLN A 55 9.87 9.65 8.09
N GLN A 56 9.57 9.22 6.85
CA GLN A 56 10.36 8.18 6.17
C GLN A 56 11.81 8.46 6.47
N ALA A 57 12.51 7.48 7.05
CA ALA A 57 13.56 7.59 8.08
C ALA A 57 14.80 8.45 7.77
N GLY A 58 14.67 9.54 7.01
CA GLY A 58 15.73 10.32 6.42
C GLY A 58 16.71 9.43 5.68
N MET A 59 16.24 8.39 4.96
CA MET A 59 17.11 7.46 4.24
C MET A 59 16.80 7.51 2.75
N VAL A 60 17.87 7.61 1.94
CA VAL A 60 17.85 7.57 0.48
C VAL A 60 18.91 6.59 -0.01
N VAL A 61 18.83 6.14 -1.25
CA VAL A 61 19.83 5.24 -1.81
C VAL A 61 21.05 6.05 -2.23
N GLY A 62 22.19 5.79 -1.59
CA GLY A 62 23.45 6.49 -1.82
C GLY A 62 24.64 5.56 -2.08
N GLU A 63 24.43 4.24 -2.06
CA GLU A 63 25.42 3.23 -2.49
C GLU A 63 24.70 2.09 -3.23
N LYS A 64 25.47 1.16 -3.80
CA LYS A 64 24.91 0.03 -4.57
C LYS A 64 24.10 -0.89 -3.65
N LEU A 65 22.84 -1.15 -4.00
CA LEU A 65 21.97 -2.01 -3.22
C LEU A 65 22.51 -3.44 -3.16
N ARG A 66 22.58 -3.98 -1.95
CA ARG A 66 22.99 -5.36 -1.69
C ARG A 66 22.07 -5.98 -0.64
N GLN A 67 21.40 -7.07 -0.99
CA GLN A 67 20.58 -7.80 -0.03
C GLN A 67 21.49 -8.51 0.99
N ARG A 68 21.28 -8.26 2.29
CA ARG A 68 21.97 -8.93 3.40
C ARG A 68 21.23 -10.17 3.86
N LYS A 69 19.91 -10.09 3.87
CA LYS A 69 19.00 -11.12 4.36
C LYS A 69 17.67 -11.05 3.62
N ARG A 70 16.85 -12.09 3.81
CA ARG A 70 15.46 -12.12 3.35
C ARG A 70 14.63 -11.10 4.13
N MET A 71 13.66 -10.49 3.46
CA MET A 71 12.75 -9.55 4.13
C MET A 71 11.80 -10.28 5.08
N THR A 72 11.32 -11.46 4.67
CA THR A 72 10.23 -12.18 5.35
C THR A 72 10.65 -13.50 6.00
N GLN A 73 11.95 -13.66 6.29
CA GLN A 73 12.52 -14.92 6.82
C GLN A 73 11.92 -15.37 8.15
N GLU A 74 11.40 -14.44 8.97
CA GLU A 74 10.87 -14.77 10.30
C GLU A 74 9.35 -14.99 10.28
N GLU A 75 8.65 -14.33 9.37
CA GLU A 75 7.19 -14.29 9.29
C GLU A 75 6.63 -15.63 8.81
N VAL A 76 7.23 -16.22 7.77
CA VAL A 76 6.71 -17.45 7.16
C VAL A 76 6.80 -18.66 8.11
N PRO A 77 7.93 -18.95 8.77
CA PRO A 77 7.99 -20.04 9.75
C PRO A 77 6.97 -19.86 10.88
N PHE A 78 6.83 -18.64 11.39
CA PHE A 78 5.85 -18.33 12.44
C PHE A 78 4.41 -18.55 11.97
N LEU A 79 4.05 -18.04 10.79
CA LEU A 79 2.70 -18.20 10.25
C LEU A 79 2.38 -19.65 9.93
N LYS A 80 3.32 -20.43 9.40
CA LYS A 80 3.14 -21.88 9.19
C LYS A 80 2.83 -22.63 10.48
N GLN A 81 3.43 -22.20 11.60
CA GLN A 81 3.21 -22.82 12.90
C GLN A 81 1.86 -22.43 13.53
N HIS A 82 1.39 -21.19 13.30
CA HIS A 82 0.29 -20.61 14.08
C HIS A 82 -0.98 -20.30 13.28
N ALA A 83 -0.92 -20.21 11.96
CA ALA A 83 -2.10 -19.98 11.14
C ALA A 83 -2.86 -21.29 10.95
N GLY A 84 -4.16 -21.30 11.29
CA GLY A 84 -5.05 -22.44 11.05
C GLY A 84 -5.50 -22.62 9.58
N GLY A 85 -4.96 -21.83 8.65
CA GLY A 85 -5.35 -21.80 7.24
C GLY A 85 -4.40 -20.95 6.40
N PRO A 86 -4.75 -20.68 5.13
CA PRO A 86 -3.96 -19.82 4.25
C PRO A 86 -3.70 -18.46 4.90
N PHE A 87 -2.48 -17.96 4.76
CA PHE A 87 -2.07 -16.66 5.28
C PHE A 87 -1.54 -15.78 4.16
N LYS A 88 -1.59 -14.47 4.41
CA LYS A 88 -1.14 -13.43 3.49
C LYS A 88 0.19 -12.87 3.97
N ILE A 89 1.15 -12.69 3.07
CA ILE A 89 2.38 -11.92 3.32
C ILE A 89 2.32 -10.62 2.51
N THR A 90 2.66 -9.50 3.14
CA THR A 90 2.77 -8.18 2.49
C THR A 90 4.23 -7.81 2.23
N LEU A 91 4.49 -7.19 1.08
CA LEU A 91 5.77 -6.65 0.67
C LEU A 91 5.60 -5.21 0.14
N PRO A 92 6.59 -4.33 0.29
CA PRO A 92 6.55 -3.04 -0.40
C PRO A 92 6.73 -3.23 -1.92
N ALA A 93 6.07 -2.37 -2.70
CA ALA A 93 6.28 -2.30 -4.15
C ALA A 93 7.68 -1.84 -4.52
N ALA A 94 8.20 -2.32 -5.66
CA ALA A 94 9.51 -1.89 -6.16
C ALA A 94 9.50 -0.40 -6.49
N SER A 95 8.43 0.08 -7.14
CA SER A 95 8.21 1.48 -7.43
C SER A 95 8.18 2.36 -6.18
N TYR A 96 7.57 1.89 -5.08
CA TYR A 96 7.59 2.61 -3.81
C TYR A 96 9.03 2.78 -3.29
N ILE A 97 9.84 1.72 -3.31
CA ILE A 97 11.23 1.79 -2.86
C ILE A 97 12.03 2.80 -3.69
N VAL A 98 11.87 2.80 -5.01
CA VAL A 98 12.56 3.77 -5.89
C VAL A 98 12.05 5.18 -5.69
N ALA A 99 10.73 5.37 -5.59
CA ALA A 99 10.13 6.69 -5.43
C ALA A 99 10.55 7.39 -4.12
N ARG A 100 10.87 6.62 -3.08
CA ARG A 100 11.36 7.15 -1.80
C ARG A 100 12.88 7.13 -1.70
N GLY A 101 13.54 6.26 -2.44
CA GLY A 101 14.98 6.05 -2.39
C GLY A 101 15.77 6.92 -3.37
N TRP A 102 15.23 7.23 -4.54
CA TRP A 102 15.92 7.99 -5.58
C TRP A 102 16.05 9.46 -5.20
N LYS A 103 17.27 9.97 -5.10
CA LYS A 103 17.58 11.37 -4.82
C LYS A 103 18.68 11.90 -5.74
N PRO A 104 18.37 12.86 -6.64
CA PRO A 104 19.39 13.56 -7.42
C PRO A 104 20.47 14.21 -6.52
N GLY A 105 21.71 14.21 -7.00
CA GLY A 105 22.91 14.60 -6.25
C GLY A 105 23.41 13.56 -5.22
N THR A 106 22.68 12.45 -5.02
CA THR A 106 23.07 11.35 -4.13
C THR A 106 23.03 10.01 -4.86
N SER A 107 21.86 9.57 -5.33
CA SER A 107 21.66 8.30 -6.02
C SER A 107 22.30 8.27 -7.40
N ASP A 108 22.31 9.41 -8.09
CA ASP A 108 22.91 9.60 -9.42
C ASP A 108 24.45 9.49 -9.43
N LYS A 109 25.09 9.50 -8.25
CA LYS A 109 26.53 9.19 -8.09
C LYS A 109 26.83 7.70 -8.15
N VAL A 110 25.80 6.85 -8.05
CA VAL A 110 25.91 5.39 -7.97
C VAL A 110 25.20 4.72 -9.14
N TYR A 111 24.05 5.25 -9.51
CA TYR A 111 23.18 4.73 -10.57
C TYR A 111 23.08 5.78 -11.67
N SER A 112 23.28 5.38 -12.93
CA SER A 112 23.21 6.32 -14.06
C SER A 112 21.80 6.84 -14.32
N SER A 113 20.78 6.15 -13.82
CA SER A 113 19.38 6.54 -13.94
C SER A 113 18.52 5.96 -12.81
N ARG A 114 17.31 6.51 -12.66
CA ARG A 114 16.25 5.95 -11.79
C ARG A 114 15.93 4.50 -12.19
N TRP A 115 15.93 4.21 -13.49
CA TRP A 115 15.76 2.86 -14.02
C TRP A 115 16.85 1.87 -13.58
N ASP A 116 18.11 2.30 -13.51
CA ASP A 116 19.19 1.41 -13.04
C ASP A 116 19.03 1.05 -11.57
N LEU A 117 18.51 1.99 -10.75
CA LEU A 117 18.11 1.71 -9.38
C LEU A 117 16.90 0.76 -9.35
N MET A 118 15.87 1.01 -10.17
CA MET A 118 14.69 0.15 -10.30
C MET A 118 15.08 -1.30 -10.59
N GLN A 119 16.00 -1.54 -11.52
CA GLN A 119 16.45 -2.89 -11.85
C GLN A 119 17.05 -3.64 -10.66
N ASP A 120 17.83 -2.97 -9.81
CA ASP A 120 18.38 -3.58 -8.59
C ASP A 120 17.27 -3.90 -7.57
N VAL A 121 16.33 -2.96 -7.37
CA VAL A 121 15.18 -3.17 -6.47
C VAL A 121 14.31 -4.33 -6.96
N VAL A 122 14.02 -4.38 -8.27
CA VAL A 122 13.25 -5.45 -8.92
C VAL A 122 13.90 -6.81 -8.66
N ARG A 123 15.22 -6.94 -8.79
CA ARG A 123 15.90 -8.22 -8.49
C ARG A 123 15.67 -8.66 -7.04
N ILE A 124 15.73 -7.73 -6.09
CA ILE A 124 15.57 -8.03 -4.65
C ILE A 124 14.12 -8.42 -4.34
N ILE A 125 13.14 -7.63 -4.78
CA ILE A 125 11.72 -7.91 -4.54
C ILE A 125 11.30 -9.21 -5.24
N LYS A 126 11.74 -9.43 -6.48
CA LYS A 126 11.45 -10.66 -7.23
C LYS A 126 11.99 -11.90 -6.52
N ALA A 127 13.24 -11.86 -6.05
CA ALA A 127 13.81 -12.95 -5.27
C ALA A 127 12.99 -13.23 -4.00
N GLU A 128 12.48 -12.18 -3.35
CA GLU A 128 11.60 -12.33 -2.19
C GLU A 128 10.30 -13.07 -2.55
N ILE A 129 9.60 -12.60 -3.59
CA ILE A 129 8.35 -13.20 -4.08
C ILE A 129 8.56 -14.65 -4.49
N GLU A 130 9.66 -14.97 -5.19
CA GLU A 130 9.96 -16.33 -5.63
C GLU A 130 10.17 -17.29 -4.46
N ALA A 131 10.89 -16.88 -3.40
CA ALA A 131 11.03 -17.79 -2.27
C ALA A 131 9.78 -17.86 -1.38
N LEU A 132 8.96 -16.79 -1.29
CA LEU A 132 7.64 -16.89 -0.67
C LEU A 132 6.78 -17.96 -1.36
N ALA A 133 6.77 -17.94 -2.70
CA ALA A 133 6.08 -18.96 -3.49
C ALA A 133 6.69 -20.36 -3.28
N ALA A 134 8.01 -20.49 -3.24
CA ALA A 134 8.70 -21.76 -2.97
C ALA A 134 8.44 -22.29 -1.56
N GLU A 135 8.20 -21.40 -0.60
CA GLU A 135 7.81 -21.73 0.76
C GLU A 135 6.31 -22.07 0.88
N GLY A 136 5.55 -22.00 -0.20
CA GLY A 136 4.12 -22.36 -0.23
C GLY A 136 3.18 -21.26 0.24
N VAL A 137 3.62 -19.99 0.24
CA VAL A 137 2.74 -18.86 0.47
C VAL A 137 1.81 -18.70 -0.73
N THR A 138 0.51 -18.83 -0.50
CA THR A 138 -0.51 -18.81 -1.56
C THR A 138 -1.16 -17.44 -1.74
N TYR A 139 -0.87 -16.48 -0.86
CA TYR A 139 -1.35 -15.10 -0.99
C TYR A 139 -0.22 -14.11 -0.68
N ILE A 140 0.28 -13.46 -1.73
CA ILE A 140 1.26 -12.37 -1.65
C ILE A 140 0.57 -11.05 -1.99
N GLN A 141 0.77 -10.02 -1.18
CA GLN A 141 0.26 -8.68 -1.44
C GLN A 141 1.42 -7.69 -1.57
N VAL A 142 1.39 -6.87 -2.61
CA VAL A 142 2.34 -5.78 -2.84
C VAL A 142 1.68 -4.45 -2.47
N ASP A 143 2.19 -3.81 -1.43
CA ASP A 143 1.67 -2.57 -0.88
C ASP A 143 2.34 -1.37 -1.55
N ASN A 144 1.51 -0.50 -2.13
CA ASN A 144 1.98 0.63 -2.90
C ASN A 144 1.21 1.92 -2.55
N PRO A 145 1.68 2.68 -1.54
CA PRO A 145 1.17 4.02 -1.27
C PRO A 145 1.76 5.10 -2.20
N HIS A 146 2.56 4.71 -3.19
CA HIS A 146 3.16 5.66 -4.12
C HIS A 146 2.21 6.02 -5.26
N TRP A 147 1.36 5.11 -5.76
CA TRP A 147 0.45 5.43 -6.87
C TRP A 147 -0.39 6.71 -6.68
N PRO A 148 -0.96 6.98 -5.48
CA PRO A 148 -1.73 8.21 -5.30
C PRO A 148 -0.92 9.50 -5.38
N ASP A 149 0.42 9.45 -5.33
CA ASP A 149 1.25 10.65 -5.54
C ASP A 149 1.15 11.18 -6.97
N TYR A 150 0.77 10.35 -7.93
CA TYR A 150 0.59 10.78 -9.32
C TYR A 150 -0.71 11.54 -9.56
N ILE A 151 -1.61 11.63 -8.57
CA ILE A 151 -2.94 12.24 -8.70
C ILE A 151 -2.88 13.77 -8.50
N PRO A 152 -2.45 14.29 -7.33
CA PRO A 152 -2.49 15.73 -7.04
C PRO A 152 -1.40 16.50 -7.78
N GLU A 153 -1.70 17.71 -8.25
CA GLU A 153 -0.74 18.48 -9.06
C GLU A 153 0.45 18.99 -8.24
N ASP A 154 0.27 19.31 -6.96
CA ASP A 154 1.34 19.66 -6.02
C ASP A 154 2.37 18.52 -5.86
N ARG A 155 1.90 17.27 -5.83
CA ARG A 155 2.78 16.09 -5.80
C ARG A 155 3.54 15.91 -7.10
N ARG A 156 2.90 16.16 -8.24
CA ARG A 156 3.55 16.11 -9.54
C ARG A 156 4.58 17.22 -9.72
N GLU A 157 4.30 18.41 -9.19
CA GLU A 157 5.27 19.50 -9.11
C GLU A 157 6.52 19.09 -8.31
N ALA A 158 6.34 18.34 -7.21
CA ALA A 158 7.46 17.80 -6.43
C ALA A 158 8.32 16.78 -7.20
N TRP A 159 7.72 15.99 -8.09
CA TRP A 159 8.49 15.15 -9.04
C TRP A 159 9.27 15.99 -10.04
N ARG A 160 8.63 17.01 -10.64
CA ARG A 160 9.29 17.89 -11.60
C ARG A 160 10.43 18.68 -10.99
N SER A 161 10.30 19.11 -9.73
CA SER A 161 11.32 19.90 -9.03
C SER A 161 12.62 19.13 -8.79
N ILE A 162 12.57 17.79 -8.79
CA ILE A 162 13.74 16.91 -8.73
C ILE A 162 14.16 16.41 -10.13
N GLY A 163 13.66 17.03 -11.21
CA GLY A 163 14.03 16.70 -12.58
C GLY A 163 13.45 15.38 -13.09
N VAL A 164 12.37 14.88 -12.48
CA VAL A 164 11.70 13.65 -12.90
C VAL A 164 10.33 13.98 -13.48
N ASP A 165 10.09 13.53 -14.72
CA ASP A 165 8.77 13.62 -15.34
C ASP A 165 7.81 12.61 -14.68
N PRO A 166 6.70 13.06 -14.06
CA PRO A 166 5.78 12.15 -13.38
C PRO A 166 5.05 11.17 -14.30
N ASP A 167 4.80 11.51 -15.57
CA ASP A 167 4.11 10.59 -16.49
C ASP A 167 5.08 9.51 -16.99
N ALA A 168 6.33 9.88 -17.28
CA ALA A 168 7.37 8.92 -17.61
C ALA A 168 7.73 8.03 -16.40
N ALA A 169 7.77 8.59 -15.19
CA ALA A 169 8.03 7.84 -13.97
C ALA A 169 6.93 6.83 -13.67
N MET A 170 5.66 7.17 -13.92
CA MET A 170 4.54 6.22 -13.77
C MET A 170 4.67 5.03 -14.74
N ASP A 171 5.05 5.27 -16.00
CA ASP A 171 5.28 4.19 -16.97
C ASP A 171 6.49 3.32 -16.57
N GLU A 172 7.56 3.95 -16.08
CA GLU A 172 8.74 3.26 -15.52
C GLU A 172 8.36 2.39 -14.31
N ASP A 173 7.50 2.90 -13.43
CA ASP A 173 7.05 2.23 -12.21
C ASP A 173 6.17 1.04 -12.49
N ILE A 174 5.23 1.15 -13.44
CA ILE A 174 4.38 0.04 -13.87
C ILE A 174 5.26 -1.08 -14.41
N ARG A 175 6.25 -0.72 -15.25
CA ARG A 175 7.20 -1.69 -15.79
C ARG A 175 8.02 -2.36 -14.68
N GLY A 176 8.53 -1.59 -13.73
CA GLY A 176 9.30 -2.10 -12.59
C GLY A 176 8.50 -3.08 -11.73
N ASP A 177 7.30 -2.69 -11.31
CA ASP A 177 6.44 -3.53 -10.46
C ASP A 177 6.02 -4.82 -11.19
N ASN A 178 5.68 -4.74 -12.48
CA ASN A 178 5.38 -5.93 -13.29
C ASN A 178 6.59 -6.87 -13.43
N MET A 179 7.79 -6.32 -13.60
CA MET A 179 9.02 -7.12 -13.64
C MET A 179 9.27 -7.84 -12.30
N ALA A 180 8.99 -7.17 -11.17
CA ALA A 180 9.18 -7.75 -9.84
C ALA A 180 8.31 -9.00 -9.59
N VAL A 181 7.11 -9.04 -10.19
CA VAL A 181 6.15 -10.16 -10.03
C VAL A 181 6.18 -11.16 -11.20
N SER A 182 6.96 -10.89 -12.24
CA SER A 182 7.03 -11.71 -13.45
C SER A 182 7.42 -13.16 -13.15
N GLY A 183 6.86 -14.12 -13.89
CA GLY A 183 7.18 -15.55 -13.72
C GLY A 183 6.56 -16.24 -12.51
N LEU A 184 5.79 -15.50 -11.68
CA LEU A 184 5.02 -16.09 -10.59
C LEU A 184 3.91 -17.00 -11.13
N ASP A 185 3.81 -18.23 -10.63
CA ASP A 185 2.75 -19.16 -11.00
C ASP A 185 1.41 -18.76 -10.36
N ARG A 186 0.60 -18.03 -11.14
CA ARG A 186 -0.70 -17.46 -10.72
C ARG A 186 -1.77 -18.52 -10.45
N SER A 187 -1.54 -19.78 -10.86
CA SER A 187 -2.43 -20.89 -10.52
C SER A 187 -2.25 -21.37 -9.07
N LYS A 188 -1.13 -21.02 -8.43
CA LYS A 188 -0.79 -21.40 -7.04
C LYS A 188 -0.78 -20.22 -6.08
N VAL A 189 -0.45 -19.03 -6.58
CA VAL A 189 -0.29 -17.83 -5.75
C VAL A 189 -1.23 -16.74 -6.23
N LEU A 190 -2.14 -16.33 -5.36
CA LEU A 190 -2.90 -15.10 -5.50
C LEU A 190 -1.95 -13.92 -5.23
N LEU A 191 -1.86 -13.00 -6.19
CA LEU A 191 -1.13 -11.74 -6.02
C LEU A 191 -2.13 -10.61 -5.99
N ALA A 192 -2.05 -9.83 -4.92
CA ALA A 192 -2.81 -8.62 -4.81
C ALA A 192 -1.90 -7.40 -4.78
N THR A 193 -2.45 -6.25 -5.14
CA THR A 193 -1.85 -4.96 -4.84
C THR A 193 -2.78 -4.12 -3.99
N HIS A 194 -2.25 -3.51 -2.94
CA HIS A 194 -2.96 -2.51 -2.17
C HIS A 194 -2.50 -1.11 -2.58
N ILE A 195 -3.45 -0.27 -2.99
CA ILE A 195 -3.21 1.14 -3.29
C ILE A 195 -3.68 1.97 -2.11
N CYS A 196 -2.72 2.51 -1.36
CA CYS A 196 -2.95 3.19 -0.09
C CYS A 196 -2.83 4.72 -0.23
N ARG A 197 -3.72 5.49 0.41
CA ARG A 197 -3.64 6.97 0.46
C ARG A 197 -3.09 7.52 1.78
N GLY A 198 -2.55 6.62 2.60
CA GLY A 198 -1.95 6.94 3.89
C GLY A 198 -2.84 6.56 5.06
N ASN A 199 -2.19 6.01 6.08
CA ASN A 199 -2.83 5.47 7.27
C ASN A 199 -1.93 5.60 8.52
N GLY A 200 -1.07 6.61 8.58
CA GLY A 200 -0.16 6.84 9.71
C GLY A 200 -0.90 7.51 10.87
N ARG A 201 -1.14 6.81 11.98
CA ARG A 201 -1.89 7.30 13.15
C ARG A 201 -3.21 7.99 12.77
N SER A 202 -4.03 7.33 11.95
CA SER A 202 -5.30 7.86 11.42
C SER A 202 -5.19 9.06 10.46
N ALA A 203 -3.98 9.54 10.13
CA ALA A 203 -3.74 10.56 9.12
C ALA A 203 -3.63 9.99 7.70
N TRP A 204 -3.71 10.85 6.70
CA TRP A 204 -3.57 10.53 5.27
C TRP A 204 -2.64 11.53 4.58
N HIS A 205 -2.11 11.19 3.40
CA HIS A 205 -1.21 12.09 2.65
C HIS A 205 -1.75 12.51 1.27
N THR A 206 -2.78 11.83 0.75
CA THR A 206 -3.38 12.11 -0.57
C THR A 206 -4.92 12.06 -0.53
N ALA A 207 -5.56 12.78 -1.45
CA ALA A 207 -7.00 12.80 -1.67
C ALA A 207 -7.28 12.88 -3.18
N GLY A 208 -8.47 12.48 -3.61
CA GLY A 208 -8.87 12.45 -5.00
C GLY A 208 -9.23 11.04 -5.50
N GLY A 209 -10.14 11.00 -6.46
CA GLY A 209 -10.50 9.79 -7.20
C GLY A 209 -9.31 9.22 -7.97
N TYR A 210 -9.38 7.93 -8.29
CA TYR A 210 -8.32 7.24 -9.02
C TYR A 210 -8.24 7.64 -10.52
N ASP A 211 -9.12 8.50 -11.01
CA ASP A 211 -9.31 8.80 -12.44
C ASP A 211 -8.02 9.03 -13.23
N ARG A 212 -7.07 9.79 -12.66
CA ARG A 212 -5.81 10.13 -13.34
C ARG A 212 -4.88 8.94 -13.58
N ILE A 213 -4.94 7.94 -12.70
CA ILE A 213 -4.04 6.79 -12.73
C ILE A 213 -4.74 5.51 -13.19
N ALA A 214 -6.07 5.43 -13.08
CA ALA A 214 -6.83 4.20 -13.16
C ALA A 214 -6.65 3.45 -14.49
N GLU A 215 -6.68 4.16 -15.63
CA GLU A 215 -6.51 3.52 -16.94
C GLU A 215 -5.17 2.79 -17.06
N LYS A 216 -4.07 3.46 -16.68
CA LYS A 216 -2.74 2.86 -16.73
C LYS A 216 -2.53 1.85 -15.60
N VAL A 217 -2.80 2.23 -14.35
CA VAL A 217 -2.50 1.40 -13.18
C VAL A 217 -3.40 0.17 -13.12
N PHE A 218 -4.73 0.29 -13.29
CA PHE A 218 -5.61 -0.88 -13.26
C PHE A 218 -5.47 -1.72 -14.54
N GLY A 219 -5.27 -1.05 -15.68
CA GLY A 219 -5.15 -1.72 -16.97
C GLY A 219 -3.83 -2.47 -17.18
N GLN A 220 -2.72 -1.98 -16.60
CA GLN A 220 -1.39 -2.50 -16.90
C GLN A 220 -0.71 -3.21 -15.73
N LEU A 221 -1.12 -3.02 -14.47
CA LEU A 221 -0.53 -3.78 -13.38
C LEU A 221 -0.93 -5.25 -13.39
N GLU A 222 0.09 -6.10 -13.27
CA GLU A 222 -0.04 -7.54 -13.11
C GLU A 222 -0.43 -7.88 -11.66
N ALA A 223 -1.73 -7.88 -11.39
CA ALA A 223 -2.33 -8.35 -10.14
C ALA A 223 -3.64 -9.12 -10.42
N ASP A 224 -3.99 -10.07 -9.56
CA ASP A 224 -5.31 -10.72 -9.59
C ASP A 224 -6.36 -9.88 -8.86
N ARG A 225 -5.90 -9.08 -7.89
CA ARG A 225 -6.76 -8.39 -6.93
C ARG A 225 -6.23 -7.00 -6.59
N PHE A 226 -7.08 -6.00 -6.69
CA PHE A 226 -6.80 -4.64 -6.22
C PHE A 226 -7.49 -4.41 -4.87
N LEU A 227 -6.77 -3.94 -3.86
CA LEU A 227 -7.34 -3.47 -2.59
C LEU A 227 -7.30 -1.94 -2.57
N LEU A 228 -8.47 -1.32 -2.63
CA LEU A 228 -8.62 0.10 -2.90
C LEU A 228 -9.34 0.81 -1.75
N GLU A 229 -8.78 1.92 -1.29
CA GLU A 229 -9.39 2.77 -0.26
C GLU A 229 -10.59 3.56 -0.78
N TYR A 230 -11.71 3.47 -0.07
CA TYR A 230 -12.98 4.14 -0.38
C TYR A 230 -13.75 4.61 0.87
N ASP A 231 -13.17 4.61 2.07
CA ASP A 231 -13.88 4.85 3.34
C ASP A 231 -14.53 6.23 3.53
N SER A 232 -14.25 7.18 2.64
CA SER A 232 -14.77 8.54 2.73
C SER A 232 -14.82 9.23 1.36
N ASP A 233 -15.65 10.27 1.25
CA ASP A 233 -15.87 11.05 0.03
C ASP A 233 -14.57 11.60 -0.59
N ARG A 234 -13.53 11.78 0.23
CA ARG A 234 -12.19 12.19 -0.23
C ARG A 234 -11.58 11.23 -1.26
N SER A 235 -12.03 9.98 -1.27
CA SER A 235 -11.47 8.89 -2.09
C SER A 235 -12.04 8.88 -3.52
N GLY A 236 -12.99 9.78 -3.81
CA GLY A 236 -13.72 9.80 -5.06
C GLY A 236 -14.75 8.68 -5.18
N GLY A 237 -15.37 8.58 -6.35
CA GLY A 237 -16.38 7.56 -6.66
C GLY A 237 -15.79 6.28 -7.28
N PHE A 238 -16.69 5.41 -7.72
CA PHE A 238 -16.36 4.11 -8.31
C PHE A 238 -16.17 4.15 -9.83
N GLU A 239 -16.39 5.29 -10.47
CA GLU A 239 -16.22 5.48 -11.92
C GLU A 239 -14.88 4.96 -12.46
N PRO A 240 -13.73 5.12 -11.75
CA PRO A 240 -12.45 4.60 -12.24
C PRO A 240 -12.38 3.07 -12.34
N LEU A 241 -13.27 2.34 -11.65
CA LEU A 241 -13.32 0.88 -11.72
C LEU A 241 -13.67 0.37 -13.14
N ARG A 242 -14.22 1.21 -14.01
CA ARG A 242 -14.45 0.90 -15.44
C ARG A 242 -13.18 0.47 -16.18
N PHE A 243 -12.01 0.85 -15.68
CA PHE A 243 -10.72 0.52 -16.25
C PHE A 243 -10.14 -0.81 -15.73
N VAL A 244 -10.77 -1.45 -14.73
CA VAL A 244 -10.32 -2.75 -14.22
C VAL A 244 -10.60 -3.82 -15.27
N PRO A 245 -9.57 -4.55 -15.76
CA PRO A 245 -9.77 -5.65 -16.69
C PRO A 245 -10.70 -6.73 -16.14
N ARG A 246 -11.54 -7.30 -17.02
CA ARG A 246 -12.43 -8.41 -16.65
C ARG A 246 -11.63 -9.57 -16.04
N GLY A 247 -12.22 -10.22 -15.03
CA GLY A 247 -11.63 -11.37 -14.34
C GLY A 247 -10.70 -11.00 -13.17
N LYS A 248 -10.32 -9.72 -13.03
CA LYS A 248 -9.63 -9.25 -11.82
C LYS A 248 -10.64 -8.93 -10.71
N GLN A 249 -10.22 -9.11 -9.47
CA GLN A 249 -11.02 -8.83 -8.29
C GLN A 249 -10.74 -7.43 -7.74
N VAL A 250 -11.76 -6.79 -7.17
CA VAL A 250 -11.63 -5.51 -6.47
C VAL A 250 -12.15 -5.67 -5.05
N VAL A 251 -11.27 -5.43 -4.08
CA VAL A 251 -11.64 -5.33 -2.67
C VAL A 251 -11.91 -3.86 -2.35
N LEU A 252 -13.15 -3.60 -1.96
CA LEU A 252 -13.65 -2.29 -1.59
C LEU A 252 -13.32 -2.03 -0.12
N GLY A 253 -12.34 -1.16 0.09
CA GLY A 253 -11.94 -0.68 1.40
C GLY A 253 -12.91 0.36 1.96
N LEU A 254 -14.10 -0.08 2.39
CA LEU A 254 -15.21 0.78 2.81
C LEU A 254 -15.27 1.01 4.31
N VAL A 255 -14.67 0.14 5.12
CA VAL A 255 -14.65 0.25 6.59
C VAL A 255 -13.42 1.04 7.01
N THR A 256 -13.59 2.19 7.68
CA THR A 256 -12.46 3.01 8.08
C THR A 256 -11.63 2.32 9.15
N THR A 257 -10.31 2.39 9.05
CA THR A 257 -9.40 1.99 10.13
C THR A 257 -8.85 3.18 10.91
N LYS A 258 -9.47 4.36 10.75
CA LYS A 258 -8.99 5.63 11.30
C LYS A 258 -9.81 6.13 12.48
N LEU A 259 -11.08 5.72 12.57
CA LEU A 259 -12.06 6.13 13.59
C LEU A 259 -12.73 4.89 14.19
N GLY A 260 -13.03 4.91 15.50
CA GLY A 260 -13.65 3.78 16.19
C GLY A 260 -15.13 3.53 15.85
N ALA A 261 -15.85 4.57 15.38
CA ALA A 261 -17.26 4.46 15.00
C ALA A 261 -17.47 3.40 13.91
N LEU A 262 -18.52 2.60 14.07
CA LEU A 262 -18.90 1.56 13.11
C LEU A 262 -19.74 2.16 11.98
N GLU A 263 -19.44 1.74 10.77
CA GLU A 263 -20.18 2.05 9.56
C GLU A 263 -21.54 1.33 9.57
N SER A 264 -22.55 1.93 8.92
CA SER A 264 -23.84 1.28 8.74
C SER A 264 -23.76 0.14 7.74
N GLN A 265 -24.24 -1.05 8.10
CA GLN A 265 -24.31 -2.19 7.17
C GLN A 265 -25.14 -1.88 5.91
N ASP A 266 -26.22 -1.10 6.05
CA ASP A 266 -27.05 -0.71 4.90
C ASP A 266 -26.29 0.24 3.97
N ASP A 267 -25.47 1.14 4.53
CA ASP A 267 -24.61 2.00 3.74
C ASP A 267 -23.53 1.21 3.00
N LEU A 268 -22.86 0.28 3.70
CA LEU A 268 -21.86 -0.60 3.10
C LEU A 268 -22.44 -1.40 1.92
N ARG A 269 -23.64 -1.97 2.09
CA ARG A 269 -24.33 -2.73 1.03
C ARG A 269 -24.68 -1.84 -0.17
N ARG A 270 -25.26 -0.66 0.07
CA ARG A 270 -25.55 0.32 -0.98
C ARG A 270 -24.30 0.68 -1.79
N ARG A 271 -23.16 0.87 -1.13
CA ARG A 271 -21.89 1.19 -1.78
C ARG A 271 -21.32 0.03 -2.58
N VAL A 272 -21.49 -1.22 -2.11
CA VAL A 272 -21.15 -2.41 -2.89
C VAL A 272 -22.05 -2.49 -4.14
N ASP A 273 -23.35 -2.22 -4.02
CA ASP A 273 -24.28 -2.18 -5.16
C ASP A 273 -23.86 -1.10 -6.18
N GLU A 274 -23.42 0.07 -5.74
CA GLU A 274 -22.88 1.12 -6.61
C GLU A 274 -21.62 0.67 -7.36
N ALA A 275 -20.67 0.04 -6.67
CA ALA A 275 -19.46 -0.51 -7.29
C ALA A 275 -19.77 -1.63 -8.29
N SER A 276 -20.84 -2.41 -8.04
CA SER A 276 -21.27 -3.52 -8.89
C SER A 276 -21.69 -3.10 -10.30
N ARG A 277 -21.96 -1.79 -10.52
CA ARG A 277 -22.22 -1.22 -11.83
C ARG A 277 -20.99 -1.23 -12.75
N TYR A 278 -19.79 -1.33 -12.17
CA TYR A 278 -18.52 -1.28 -12.88
C TYR A 278 -17.78 -2.63 -12.89
N VAL A 279 -17.85 -3.38 -11.79
CA VAL A 279 -17.22 -4.69 -11.63
C VAL A 279 -18.27 -5.70 -11.17
N PRO A 280 -18.40 -6.88 -11.80
CA PRO A 280 -19.39 -7.87 -11.39
C PRO A 280 -19.32 -8.21 -9.90
N LEU A 281 -20.47 -8.43 -9.25
CA LEU A 281 -20.56 -8.63 -7.80
C LEU A 281 -19.70 -9.80 -7.32
N GLU A 282 -19.58 -10.86 -8.10
CA GLU A 282 -18.74 -12.04 -7.82
C GLU A 282 -17.23 -11.74 -7.83
N ASN A 283 -16.82 -10.61 -8.43
CA ASN A 283 -15.45 -10.13 -8.46
C ASN A 283 -15.21 -9.00 -7.43
N LEU A 284 -16.22 -8.64 -6.63
CA LEU A 284 -16.11 -7.69 -5.54
C LEU A 284 -15.89 -8.38 -4.20
N ALA A 285 -15.21 -7.69 -3.29
CA ALA A 285 -15.07 -8.08 -1.89
C ALA A 285 -15.07 -6.84 -0.99
N LEU A 286 -15.27 -7.04 0.32
CA LEU A 286 -15.26 -5.98 1.33
C LEU A 286 -14.04 -6.12 2.24
N SER A 287 -13.40 -5.00 2.57
CA SER A 287 -12.37 -4.94 3.60
C SER A 287 -12.41 -3.62 4.37
N PRO A 288 -11.62 -3.52 5.46
CA PRO A 288 -11.19 -2.22 5.92
C PRO A 288 -10.39 -1.48 4.84
N GLN A 289 -10.34 -0.16 4.92
CA GLN A 289 -9.70 0.69 3.90
C GLN A 289 -8.20 0.45 3.77
N CYS A 290 -7.53 0.26 4.91
CA CYS A 290 -6.11 -0.04 5.00
C CYS A 290 -5.88 -1.00 6.18
N GLY A 291 -4.63 -1.24 6.59
CA GLY A 291 -4.33 -1.88 7.85
C GLY A 291 -4.83 -1.07 9.07
N PHE A 292 -4.77 -1.67 10.26
CA PHE A 292 -5.01 -0.95 11.52
C PHE A 292 -3.76 -0.25 12.07
N ALA A 293 -2.63 -0.41 11.39
CA ALA A 293 -1.36 0.22 11.70
C ALA A 293 -0.57 0.47 10.42
N SER A 294 0.19 1.56 10.38
CA SER A 294 1.28 1.77 9.39
C SER A 294 2.67 1.74 10.03
N VAL A 295 2.71 1.80 11.37
CA VAL A 295 3.90 1.73 12.22
C VAL A 295 3.52 1.10 13.56
N GLU A 296 4.51 0.68 14.35
CA GLU A 296 4.34 0.01 15.65
C GLU A 296 3.25 0.62 16.54
N ARG A 297 3.17 1.96 16.59
CA ARG A 297 2.20 2.68 17.43
C ARG A 297 0.72 2.52 17.02
N GLY A 298 0.44 2.03 15.81
CA GLY A 298 -0.92 1.82 15.31
C GLY A 298 -1.74 3.09 15.08
N ASN A 299 -3.01 2.89 14.74
CA ASN A 299 -4.02 3.97 14.66
C ASN A 299 -4.65 4.24 16.02
N LEU A 300 -5.41 5.35 16.12
CA LEU A 300 -6.14 5.72 17.32
C LEU A 300 -7.42 4.87 17.49
N LEU A 301 -7.26 3.55 17.55
CA LEU A 301 -8.32 2.58 17.80
C LEU A 301 -7.86 1.58 18.85
N SER A 302 -8.72 1.34 19.83
CA SER A 302 -8.59 0.23 20.77
C SER A 302 -8.67 -1.12 20.06
N TRP A 303 -8.14 -2.16 20.72
CA TRP A 303 -8.22 -3.52 20.20
C TRP A 303 -9.66 -3.99 19.98
N ASP A 304 -10.57 -3.62 20.88
CA ASP A 304 -11.99 -3.93 20.77
C ASP A 304 -12.65 -3.24 19.56
N GLU A 305 -12.30 -1.99 19.26
CA GLU A 305 -12.79 -1.30 18.06
C GLU A 305 -12.27 -1.95 16.77
N GLN A 306 -11.00 -2.35 16.74
CA GLN A 306 -10.43 -3.08 15.59
C GLN A 306 -11.16 -4.41 15.38
N LYS A 307 -11.42 -5.15 16.47
CA LYS A 307 -12.17 -6.42 16.44
C LYS A 307 -13.59 -6.20 15.92
N ARG A 308 -14.32 -5.24 16.46
CA ARG A 308 -15.70 -4.93 16.03
C ARG A 308 -15.79 -4.52 14.56
N LYS A 309 -14.76 -3.84 14.03
CA LYS A 309 -14.68 -3.53 12.60
C LYS A 309 -14.46 -4.77 11.73
N LEU A 310 -13.64 -5.72 12.18
CA LEU A 310 -13.48 -7.00 11.48
C LEU A 310 -14.77 -7.83 11.53
N GLU A 311 -15.48 -7.85 12.67
CA GLU A 311 -16.80 -8.47 12.80
C GLU A 311 -17.80 -7.84 11.82
N LEU A 312 -17.85 -6.50 11.73
CA LEU A 312 -18.69 -5.78 10.78
C LEU A 312 -18.41 -6.17 9.32
N VAL A 313 -17.13 -6.31 8.94
CA VAL A 313 -16.75 -6.76 7.58
C VAL A 313 -17.29 -8.16 7.31
N VAL A 314 -17.09 -9.10 8.24
CA VAL A 314 -17.52 -10.50 8.08
C VAL A 314 -19.04 -10.60 8.00
N GLU A 315 -19.77 -9.93 8.90
CA GLU A 315 -21.22 -9.94 8.93
C GLU A 315 -21.83 -9.33 7.66
N THR A 316 -21.26 -8.20 7.21
CA THR A 316 -21.71 -7.53 5.98
C THR A 316 -21.44 -8.40 4.75
N ALA A 317 -20.25 -9.01 4.69
CA ALA A 317 -19.90 -9.90 3.58
C ALA A 317 -20.85 -11.10 3.47
N ARG A 318 -21.20 -11.74 4.60
CA ARG A 318 -22.18 -12.85 4.61
C ARG A 318 -23.56 -12.43 4.10
N LYS A 319 -23.98 -11.20 4.39
CA LYS A 319 -25.26 -10.67 3.89
C LYS A 319 -25.28 -10.40 2.39
N ILE A 320 -24.12 -10.12 1.80
CA ILE A 320 -24.00 -9.79 0.36
C ILE A 320 -23.76 -11.06 -0.47
N TRP A 321 -22.84 -11.92 -0.04
CA TRP A 321 -22.35 -13.05 -0.84
C TRP A 321 -22.79 -14.44 -0.36
N GLY A 322 -23.44 -14.56 0.80
CA GLY A 322 -23.85 -15.84 1.41
C GLY A 322 -22.75 -16.48 2.24
#